data_AF-A0A426XPL2-F1
#
_entry.id   AF-A0A426XPL2-F1
#
_cell.length_a   1.000
_cell.length_b   1.000
_cell.length_c   1.000
_cell.angle_alpha   90.00
_cell.angle_beta   90.00
_cell.angle_gamma   90.00
#
_symmetry.space_group_name_H-M   'P 1'
#
loop_
_entity.id
_entity.type
_entity.pdbx_description
1 polymer ?
#
loop_
_entity_poly.entity_id
_entity_poly.type
_entity_poly.pdbx_seq_one_letter_code
_entity_poly.pdbx_strand_id
1 'polypeptide(L)'
;MQAKDDELMNAQLSDICISTSAAPTYLPAHYFKTNNHKGEMREFNLIDGGVAANNPVSKILKAGEKAVKKSISRVNFETCDYKIVGNKSNREAE
;
A
#
# COMPACT_ATOMS: atom_id res chain seq x y z
N MET A 1 -7.80 1.47 -1.21
CA MET A 1 -6.34 1.32 -0.99
C MET A 1 -5.86 1.15 -2.40
N GLN A 2 -5.12 2.10 -2.97
CA GLN A 2 -5.13 2.30 -4.42
C GLN A 2 -4.73 1.04 -5.21
N ALA A 3 -3.78 0.23 -4.73
CA ALA A 3 -3.41 -1.05 -5.33
C ALA A 3 -4.55 -2.10 -5.41
N LYS A 4 -5.58 -2.00 -4.55
CA LYS A 4 -6.79 -2.85 -4.62
C LYS A 4 -7.81 -2.34 -5.63
N ASP A 5 -7.75 -1.05 -5.94
CA ASP A 5 -8.73 -0.35 -6.76
C ASP A 5 -8.21 -0.16 -8.21
N ASP A 6 -6.88 -0.23 -8.41
CA ASP A 6 -6.16 -0.09 -9.68
C ASP A 6 -4.99 -1.09 -9.72
N GLU A 7 -5.08 -2.08 -10.61
CA GLU A 7 -4.06 -3.12 -10.80
C GLU A 7 -2.68 -2.54 -11.15
N LEU A 8 -2.63 -1.41 -11.86
CA LEU A 8 -1.37 -0.75 -12.23
C LEU A 8 -0.67 -0.10 -11.02
N MET A 9 -1.34 0.04 -9.88
CA MET A 9 -0.70 0.48 -8.63
C MET A 9 -0.14 -0.68 -7.80
N ASN A 10 -0.32 -1.94 -8.23
CA ASN A 10 0.19 -3.12 -7.53
C ASN A 10 1.63 -3.45 -7.96
N ALA A 11 2.57 -2.59 -7.59
CA ALA A 11 4.00 -2.75 -7.89
C ALA A 11 4.69 -3.80 -7.00
N GLN A 12 5.87 -4.27 -7.41
CA GLN A 12 6.68 -5.15 -6.56
C GLN A 12 7.12 -4.42 -5.28
N LEU A 13 7.20 -5.15 -4.17
CA LEU A 13 7.63 -4.57 -2.90
C LEU A 13 9.06 -4.04 -2.96
N SER A 14 9.96 -4.73 -3.68
CA SER A 14 11.33 -4.27 -3.94
C SER A 14 11.37 -2.89 -4.59
N ASP A 15 10.58 -2.68 -5.65
CA ASP A 15 10.49 -1.39 -6.36
C ASP A 15 9.99 -0.27 -5.44
N ILE A 16 9.00 -0.56 -4.60
CA ILE A 16 8.47 0.40 -3.62
C ILE A 16 9.54 0.77 -2.59
N CYS A 17 10.26 -0.21 -2.06
CA CYS A 17 11.31 0.01 -1.06
C CYS A 17 12.48 0.82 -1.63
N ILE A 18 12.99 0.46 -2.81
CA ILE A 18 14.09 1.19 -3.47
C ILE A 18 13.66 2.63 -3.74
N SER A 19 12.46 2.82 -4.31
CA SER A 19 11.91 4.14 -4.61
C SER A 19 11.80 5.01 -3.36
N THR A 20 11.26 4.46 -2.27
CA THR A 20 10.98 5.21 -1.04
C THR A 20 12.27 5.64 -0.32
N SER A 21 13.38 4.93 -0.54
CA SER A 21 14.69 5.23 0.04
C SER A 21 15.59 6.04 -0.91
N ALA A 22 15.17 6.35 -2.12
CA ALA A 22 15.99 7.05 -3.13
C ALA A 22 16.15 8.55 -2.83
N ALA A 23 16.88 8.87 -1.74
CA ALA A 23 17.05 10.23 -1.23
C ALA A 23 17.77 11.11 -2.25
N PRO A 24 17.21 12.29 -2.62
CA PRO A 24 17.89 13.21 -3.53
C PRO A 24 19.29 13.51 -3.06
N THR A 25 20.24 13.57 -3.99
CA THR A 25 21.70 13.75 -3.77
C THR A 25 22.47 12.55 -3.20
N TYR A 26 21.78 11.55 -2.64
CA TYR A 26 22.42 10.33 -2.12
C TYR A 26 22.25 9.14 -3.04
N LEU A 27 21.07 9.00 -3.65
CA LEU A 27 20.71 7.89 -4.52
C LEU A 27 20.00 8.38 -5.79
N PRO A 28 20.17 7.69 -6.93
CA PRO A 28 19.45 8.01 -8.15
C PRO A 28 17.97 7.69 -8.01
N ALA A 29 17.13 8.39 -8.80
CA ALA A 29 15.70 8.09 -8.89
C ALA A 29 15.47 6.66 -9.40
N HIS A 30 14.45 5.98 -8.85
CA HIS A 30 14.12 4.62 -9.25
C HIS A 30 13.05 4.62 -10.34
N TYR A 31 13.30 3.86 -11.40
CA TYR A 31 12.38 3.69 -12.51
C TYR A 31 11.92 2.24 -12.61
N PHE A 32 10.61 2.04 -12.74
CA PHE A 32 10.02 0.73 -12.99
C PHE A 32 8.68 0.85 -13.72
N LYS A 33 8.16 -0.29 -14.18
CA LYS A 33 6.87 -0.40 -14.86
C LYS A 33 5.98 -1.43 -14.18
N THR A 34 4.68 -1.18 -14.20
CA THR A 34 3.65 -2.18 -13.87
C THR A 34 2.79 -2.45 -15.09
N ASN A 35 2.31 -3.69 -15.19
CA ASN A 35 1.41 -4.13 -16.25
C ASN A 35 0.15 -4.69 -15.60
N ASN A 36 -1.00 -4.47 -16.22
CA ASN A 36 -2.25 -5.11 -15.82
C ASN A 36 -2.56 -6.33 -16.71
N HIS A 37 -3.61 -7.07 -16.35
CA HIS A 37 -4.03 -8.26 -17.11
C HIS A 37 -4.52 -7.92 -18.53
N LYS A 38 -4.84 -6.65 -18.81
CA LYS A 38 -5.23 -6.15 -20.14
C LYS A 38 -4.03 -5.77 -21.00
N GLY A 39 -2.80 -5.87 -20.47
CA GLY A 39 -1.58 -5.49 -21.18
C GLY A 39 -1.30 -3.98 -21.20
N GLU A 40 -2.08 -3.17 -20.47
CA GLU A 40 -1.77 -1.76 -20.28
C GLU A 40 -0.57 -1.64 -19.34
N MET A 41 0.26 -0.63 -19.58
CA MET A 41 1.47 -0.39 -18.81
C MET A 41 1.43 0.98 -18.15
N ARG A 42 2.00 1.09 -16.94
CA ARG A 42 2.25 2.37 -16.27
C ARG A 42 3.71 2.45 -15.88
N GLU A 43 4.31 3.60 -16.16
CA GLU A 43 5.68 3.90 -15.79
C GLU A 43 5.72 4.73 -14.50
N PHE A 44 6.69 4.44 -13.65
CA PHE A 44 6.91 5.14 -12.39
C PHE A 44 8.35 5.64 -12.34
N ASN A 45 8.52 6.93 -12.04
CA ASN A 45 9.80 7.58 -11.78
C ASN A 45 9.72 8.14 -10.36
N LEU A 46 10.22 7.41 -9.37
CA LEU A 46 10.02 7.72 -7.95
C LEU A 46 11.33 8.07 -7.25
N ILE A 47 11.19 8.90 -6.21
CA ILE A 47 12.26 9.35 -5.30
C ILE A 47 11.79 9.18 -3.86
N ASP A 48 12.68 9.48 -2.90
CA ASP A 48 12.44 9.29 -1.47
C ASP A 48 11.13 9.89 -0.95
N GLY A 49 10.44 9.09 -0.13
CA GLY A 49 9.14 9.45 0.44
C GLY A 49 9.20 10.64 1.39
N GLY A 50 10.34 10.91 2.03
CA GLY A 50 10.60 12.09 2.86
C GLY A 50 10.54 13.41 2.08
N VAL A 51 10.78 13.39 0.76
CA VAL A 51 10.56 14.54 -0.12
C VAL A 51 9.07 14.81 -0.31
N ALA A 52 8.28 13.75 -0.49
CA ALA A 52 6.83 13.84 -0.76
C ALA A 52 5.99 14.06 0.51
N ALA A 53 6.47 13.58 1.66
CA ALA A 53 5.83 13.74 2.96
C ALA A 53 6.91 13.98 4.02
N ASN A 54 7.08 15.25 4.40
CA ASN A 54 7.98 15.64 5.48
C ASN A 54 7.61 15.01 6.85
N ASN A 55 6.37 14.54 7.00
CA ASN A 55 5.90 13.79 8.16
C ASN A 55 4.89 12.68 7.72
N PRO A 56 5.35 11.43 7.56
CA PRO A 56 4.53 10.33 7.08
C PRO A 56 3.38 9.96 8.03
N VAL A 57 3.45 10.33 9.32
CA VAL A 57 2.45 9.95 10.34
C VAL A 57 1.05 10.43 9.97
N SER A 58 0.91 11.66 9.46
CA SER A 58 -0.38 12.22 9.08
C SER A 58 -1.03 11.48 7.89
N LYS A 59 -0.21 10.98 6.95
CA LYS A 59 -0.66 10.21 5.80
C LYS A 59 -1.06 8.80 6.21
N ILE A 60 -0.28 8.20 7.12
CA ILE A 60 -0.56 6.87 7.69
C ILE A 60 -1.87 6.89 8.49
N LEU A 61 -2.10 7.91 9.32
CA LEU A 61 -3.34 8.01 10.11
C LEU A 61 -4.58 8.04 9.20
N LYS A 62 -4.59 8.87 8.16
CA LYS A 62 -5.68 8.93 7.17
C LYS A 62 -5.88 7.59 6.43
N ALA A 63 -4.79 6.91 6.09
CA ALA A 63 -4.86 5.59 5.46
C ALA A 63 -5.43 4.53 6.42
N GLY A 64 -5.01 4.57 7.69
CA GLY A 64 -5.47 3.72 8.78
C GLY A 64 -6.96 3.90 9.07
N GLU A 65 -7.45 5.14 9.17
CA GLU A 65 -8.88 5.43 9.33
C GLU A 65 -9.74 4.82 8.21
N LYS A 66 -9.25 4.83 6.96
CA LYS A 66 -9.92 4.17 5.83
C LYS A 66 -9.85 2.65 5.92
N ALA A 67 -8.79 2.08 6.49
CA ALA A 67 -8.63 0.64 6.67
C ALA A 67 -9.52 0.09 7.80
N VAL A 68 -9.65 0.83 8.90
CA VAL A 68 -10.47 0.53 10.09
C VAL A 68 -11.97 0.46 9.77
N LYS A 69 -12.42 1.18 8.73
CA LYS A 69 -13.82 1.15 8.27
C LYS A 69 -14.18 -0.11 7.46
N LYS A 70 -13.24 -1.02 7.18
CA LYS A 70 -13.50 -2.26 6.43
C LYS A 70 -13.96 -3.38 7.35
N SER A 71 -14.80 -4.28 6.85
CA SER A 71 -15.26 -5.47 7.56
C SER A 71 -14.08 -6.37 7.97
N ILE A 72 -14.08 -6.86 9.20
CA ILE A 72 -12.99 -7.69 9.75
C ILE A 72 -13.15 -9.15 9.35
N SER A 73 -12.06 -9.78 8.93
CA SER A 73 -11.90 -11.24 8.97
C SER A 73 -10.98 -11.63 10.12
N ARG A 74 -11.29 -12.73 10.79
CA ARG A 74 -10.34 -13.39 11.72
C ARG A 74 -9.52 -14.38 10.91
N VAL A 75 -8.20 -14.31 11.07
CA VAL A 75 -7.25 -15.22 10.44
C VAL A 75 -6.72 -16.16 11.52
N ASN A 76 -6.75 -17.46 11.24
CA ASN A 76 -5.98 -18.44 12.01
C ASN A 76 -4.60 -18.57 11.35
N PHE A 77 -3.55 -18.18 12.07
CA PHE A 77 -2.18 -18.25 11.56
C PHE A 77 -1.61 -19.67 11.50
N GLU A 78 -2.17 -20.61 12.26
CA GLU A 78 -1.74 -22.02 12.27
C GLU A 78 -2.37 -22.80 11.12
N THR A 79 -3.64 -22.55 10.83
CA THR A 79 -4.37 -23.28 9.77
C THR A 79 -4.41 -22.54 8.44
N CYS A 80 -3.93 -21.30 8.39
CA CYS A 80 -4.06 -20.39 7.23
C CYS A 80 -5.51 -20.12 6.79
N ASP A 81 -6.49 -20.42 7.64
CA ASP A 81 -7.91 -20.18 7.34
C ASP A 81 -8.33 -18.75 7.70
N TYR A 82 -9.13 -18.12 6.83
CA TYR A 82 -9.78 -16.86 7.13
C TYR A 82 -11.30 -17.03 7.28
N LYS A 83 -11.88 -16.46 8.34
CA LYS A 83 -13.33 -16.39 8.55
C LYS A 83 -13.78 -14.94 8.52
N ILE A 84 -14.73 -14.62 7.64
CA ILE A 84 -15.39 -13.32 7.60
C ILE A 84 -16.29 -13.21 8.82
N VAL A 85 -16.01 -12.26 9.72
CA VAL A 85 -16.89 -11.97 10.86
C VAL A 85 -17.80 -10.84 10.42
N GLY A 86 -19.09 -11.13 10.27
CA GLY A 86 -20.06 -10.23 9.65
C GLY A 86 -20.14 -8.83 10.26
N ASN A 87 -20.43 -7.84 9.40
CA ASN A 87 -20.86 -6.44 9.58
C ASN A 87 -20.35 -5.57 10.73
N LYS A 88 -19.42 -6.03 11.57
CA LYS A 88 -18.80 -5.16 12.58
C LYS A 88 -17.61 -4.46 11.94
N SER A 89 -17.69 -3.14 11.85
CA SER A 89 -16.51 -2.31 11.59
C SER A 89 -15.59 -2.33 12.81
N ASN A 90 -14.30 -2.01 12.66
CA ASN A 90 -13.35 -1.96 13.78
C ASN A 90 -13.73 -0.96 14.90
N ARG A 91 -14.81 -0.19 14.75
CA ARG A 91 -15.36 0.67 15.82
C ARG A 91 -16.24 -0.06 16.84
N GLU A 92 -16.71 -1.26 16.52
CA GLU A 92 -17.68 -2.00 17.35
C GLU A 92 -17.06 -3.18 18.11
N ALA A 93 -15.72 -3.19 18.19
CA ALA A 93 -14.94 -4.14 18.97
C ALA A 93 -14.41 -3.46 20.24
N GLU A 94 -15.33 -3.05 21.12
CA GLU A 94 -15.09 -2.80 22.55
C GLU A 94 -15.76 -3.91 23.37
#